data_AF-A0A1S7FVK0-F1
#
_entry.id   AF-A0A1S7FVK0-F1
#
_cell.length_a   1.000
_cell.length_b   1.000
_cell.length_c   1.000
_cell.angle_alpha   90.00
_cell.angle_beta   90.00
_cell.angle_gamma   90.00
#
_symmetry.space_group_name_H-M   'P 1'
#
loop_
_entity.id
_entity.type
_entity.pdbx_description
1 polymer ?
#
loop_
_entity_poly.entity_id
_entity_poly.type
_entity_poly.pdbx_seq_one_letter_code
_entity_poly.pdbx_strand_id
1 'polypeptide(L)'
;MSFELNVLVLDQEQPTYLDDYDFIVEIANERDNEEIFRRNGWDYMNQQSGIWYNLGIEEDGGFWALRMLDADFDTNYSVLPYWIDDESVTSNLYPLTVVERYRRDVERILELLLEGSPKRTVYIMSRMQGWDTEIIVGPVSLKRFWELHDAGKVLFNVCYLIKE
;
A
#
# COMPACT_ATOMS: atom_id res chain seq x y z
N MET A 1 10.63 7.15 -12.14
CA MET A 1 10.40 6.40 -10.89
C MET A 1 8.93 6.02 -10.89
N SER A 2 8.59 4.76 -10.61
CA SER A 2 7.18 4.31 -10.54
C SER A 2 6.80 4.05 -9.09
N PHE A 3 5.59 4.44 -8.71
CA PHE A 3 4.99 4.09 -7.43
C PHE A 3 3.84 3.12 -7.64
N GLU A 4 3.69 2.18 -6.71
CA GLU A 4 2.56 1.25 -6.64
C GLU A 4 1.94 1.33 -5.25
N LEU A 5 0.63 1.16 -5.14
CA LEU A 5 -0.08 1.01 -3.87
C LEU A 5 -0.86 -0.30 -3.92
N ASN A 6 -0.28 -1.33 -3.31
CA ASN A 6 -0.85 -2.66 -3.28
C ASN A 6 -1.58 -2.90 -1.96
N VAL A 7 -2.72 -3.57 -2.04
CA VAL A 7 -3.52 -3.98 -0.89
C VAL A 7 -3.85 -5.45 -1.04
N LEU A 8 -3.49 -6.28 -0.06
CA LEU A 8 -3.90 -7.69 -0.02
C LEU A 8 -4.99 -7.86 1.03
N VAL A 9 -6.17 -8.26 0.60
CA VAL A 9 -7.29 -8.57 1.49
C VAL A 9 -7.22 -10.05 1.86
N LEU A 10 -6.87 -10.33 3.12
CA LEU A 10 -6.60 -11.70 3.56
C LEU A 10 -7.85 -12.59 3.52
N ASP A 11 -7.65 -13.82 3.04
CA ASP A 11 -8.65 -14.89 2.89
C ASP A 11 -9.91 -14.50 2.11
N GLN A 12 -9.86 -13.42 1.34
CA GLN A 12 -10.93 -13.09 0.43
C GLN A 12 -10.97 -14.07 -0.74
N GLU A 13 -12.15 -14.64 -1.02
CA GLU A 13 -12.34 -15.58 -2.14
C GLU A 13 -12.83 -14.90 -3.42
N GLN A 14 -13.58 -13.79 -3.30
CA GLN A 14 -14.19 -13.06 -4.42
C GLN A 14 -13.89 -11.57 -4.31
N PRO A 15 -13.58 -10.87 -5.42
CA PRO A 15 -13.23 -9.45 -5.37
C PRO A 15 -14.35 -8.58 -4.77
N THR A 16 -13.94 -7.49 -4.12
CA THR A 16 -14.81 -6.38 -3.77
C THR A 16 -14.91 -5.46 -4.98
N TYR A 17 -16.10 -5.37 -5.57
CA TYR A 17 -16.40 -4.44 -6.65
C TYR A 17 -16.88 -3.11 -6.05
N LEU A 18 -16.27 -2.01 -6.47
CA LEU A 18 -16.55 -0.65 -5.98
C LEU A 18 -17.10 0.26 -7.08
N ASP A 19 -17.70 -0.32 -8.12
CA ASP A 19 -18.17 0.40 -9.33
C ASP A 19 -19.29 1.41 -9.05
N ASP A 20 -19.99 1.27 -7.93
CA ASP A 20 -21.06 2.18 -7.49
C ASP A 20 -20.52 3.49 -6.88
N TYR A 21 -19.20 3.66 -6.77
CA TYR A 21 -18.56 4.84 -6.20
C TYR A 21 -17.89 5.70 -7.28
N ASP A 22 -18.11 7.01 -7.17
CA ASP A 22 -17.47 8.02 -8.03
C ASP A 22 -16.11 8.41 -7.43
N PHE A 23 -15.12 7.52 -7.57
CA PHE A 23 -13.74 7.77 -7.17
C PHE A 23 -12.90 8.29 -8.34
N ILE A 24 -11.97 9.18 -8.03
CA ILE A 24 -10.89 9.58 -8.94
C ILE A 24 -9.82 8.47 -8.96
N VAL A 25 -9.61 7.80 -7.82
CA VAL A 25 -8.70 6.66 -7.72
C VAL A 25 -9.36 5.41 -8.25
N GLU A 26 -8.67 4.71 -9.14
CA GLU A 26 -9.11 3.45 -9.71
C GLU A 26 -8.59 2.28 -8.87
N ILE A 27 -9.35 1.18 -8.88
CA ILE A 27 -9.00 -0.07 -8.20
C ILE A 27 -8.98 -1.22 -9.19
N ALA A 28 -7.83 -1.87 -9.32
CA ALA A 28 -7.66 -3.09 -10.10
C ALA A 28 -7.52 -4.29 -9.15
N ASN A 29 -8.09 -5.44 -9.49
CA ASN A 29 -7.95 -6.67 -8.70
C ASN A 29 -7.24 -7.76 -9.51
N GLU A 30 -6.52 -8.65 -8.84
CA GLU A 30 -5.68 -9.66 -9.52
C GLU A 30 -6.46 -10.69 -10.33
N ARG A 31 -7.77 -10.84 -10.13
CA ARG A 31 -8.59 -11.80 -10.88
C ARG A 31 -8.97 -11.26 -12.25
N ASP A 32 -9.27 -9.96 -12.30
CA ASP A 32 -9.73 -9.29 -13.50
C ASP A 32 -8.59 -8.57 -14.25
N ASN A 33 -7.48 -8.27 -13.58
CA ASN A 33 -6.36 -7.47 -14.09
C ASN A 33 -4.98 -8.06 -13.77
N GLU A 34 -4.80 -9.36 -14.00
CA GLU A 34 -3.56 -10.09 -13.64
C GLU A 34 -2.28 -9.40 -14.16
N GLU A 35 -2.33 -8.80 -15.35
CA GLU A 35 -1.21 -8.13 -16.03
C GLU A 35 -0.65 -6.91 -15.29
N ILE A 36 -1.42 -6.31 -14.39
CA ILE A 36 -1.03 -5.12 -13.62
C ILE A 36 -0.20 -5.50 -12.39
N PHE A 37 -0.28 -6.75 -11.93
CA PHE A 37 0.28 -7.15 -10.64
C PHE A 37 1.76 -7.54 -10.73
N ARG A 38 2.60 -6.81 -10.00
CA ARG A 38 4.03 -7.11 -9.84
C ARG A 38 4.31 -7.67 -8.46
N ARG A 39 4.31 -9.01 -8.38
CA ARG A 39 4.50 -9.75 -7.12
C ARG A 39 5.96 -9.93 -6.69
N ASN A 40 6.91 -9.65 -7.57
CA ASN A 40 8.33 -9.94 -7.31
C ASN A 40 8.85 -9.18 -6.07
N GLY A 41 9.66 -9.86 -5.25
CA GLY A 41 10.39 -9.26 -4.12
C GLY A 41 9.63 -9.21 -2.78
N TRP A 42 8.40 -9.73 -2.72
CA TRP A 42 7.54 -9.67 -1.53
C TRP A 42 6.94 -11.04 -1.16
N ASP A 43 7.81 -11.99 -0.83
CA ASP A 43 7.46 -13.38 -0.53
C ASP A 43 6.45 -13.50 0.63
N TYR A 44 6.54 -12.65 1.65
CA TYR A 44 5.62 -12.69 2.79
C TYR A 44 4.17 -12.47 2.36
N MET A 45 3.91 -11.44 1.54
CA MET A 45 2.57 -11.17 1.03
C MET A 45 2.15 -12.23 0.01
N ASN A 46 3.07 -12.69 -0.86
CA ASN A 46 2.78 -13.67 -1.91
C ASN A 46 2.35 -15.04 -1.38
N GLN A 47 2.78 -15.40 -0.17
CA GLN A 47 2.44 -16.67 0.46
C GLN A 47 1.08 -16.64 1.17
N GLN A 48 0.45 -15.47 1.32
CA GLN A 48 -0.85 -15.39 1.97
C GLN A 48 -1.99 -15.67 0.99
N SER A 49 -3.04 -16.32 1.48
CA SER A 49 -4.32 -16.43 0.80
C SER A 49 -5.07 -15.09 0.84
N GLY A 50 -5.70 -14.72 -0.26
CA GLY A 50 -6.50 -13.50 -0.37
C GLY A 50 -6.62 -13.03 -1.81
N ILE A 51 -7.06 -11.78 -1.95
CA ILE A 51 -7.10 -11.06 -3.24
C ILE A 51 -6.23 -9.82 -3.15
N TRP A 52 -5.36 -9.67 -4.14
CA TRP A 52 -4.56 -8.47 -4.35
C TRP A 52 -5.35 -7.41 -5.11
N TYR A 53 -5.19 -6.17 -4.66
CA TYR A 53 -5.68 -4.97 -5.28
C TYR A 53 -4.53 -4.00 -5.51
N ASN A 54 -4.60 -3.26 -6.61
CA ASN A 54 -3.71 -2.14 -6.88
C ASN A 54 -4.58 -0.87 -6.97
N LEU A 55 -4.18 0.16 -6.22
CA LEU A 55 -4.81 1.47 -6.25
C LEU A 55 -3.94 2.40 -7.09
N GLY A 56 -4.53 2.98 -8.12
CA GLY A 56 -3.77 3.73 -9.12
C GLY A 56 -4.64 4.62 -9.98
N ILE A 57 -4.02 5.14 -11.03
CA ILE A 57 -4.65 5.90 -12.09
C ILE A 57 -4.15 5.32 -13.41
N GLU A 58 -5.06 5.08 -14.35
CA GLU A 58 -4.69 4.73 -15.71
C GLU A 58 -4.18 5.98 -16.45
N GLU A 59 -2.93 5.95 -16.91
CA GLU A 59 -2.32 7.02 -17.68
C GLU A 59 -1.35 6.44 -18.72
N ASP A 60 -1.49 6.88 -19.98
CA ASP A 60 -0.67 6.46 -21.12
C ASP A 60 -0.56 4.93 -21.29
N GLY A 61 -1.65 4.20 -21.00
CA GLY A 61 -1.72 2.73 -21.12
C GLY A 61 -1.01 1.98 -19.98
N GLY A 62 -0.74 2.67 -18.87
CA GLY A 62 -0.18 2.09 -17.66
C GLY A 62 -0.99 2.43 -16.41
N PHE A 63 -0.85 1.62 -15.36
CA PHE A 63 -1.60 1.76 -14.12
C PHE A 63 -0.65 1.92 -12.93
N TRP A 64 -0.61 3.12 -12.33
CA TRP A 64 0.39 3.45 -11.30
C TRP A 64 -0.15 4.38 -10.22
N ALA A 65 0.47 4.34 -9.05
CA ALA A 65 0.19 5.24 -7.94
C ALA A 65 1.04 6.53 -7.98
N LEU A 66 1.83 6.75 -9.04
CA LEU A 66 2.83 7.83 -9.13
C LEU A 66 2.24 9.23 -8.92
N ARG A 67 1.00 9.48 -9.37
CA ARG A 67 0.34 10.77 -9.16
C ARG A 67 -0.33 10.90 -7.79
N MET A 68 -0.62 9.75 -7.16
CA MET A 68 -1.36 9.67 -5.92
C MET A 68 -0.44 9.74 -4.71
N LEU A 69 0.80 9.28 -4.86
CA LEU A 69 1.76 9.18 -3.78
C LEU A 69 2.93 10.13 -4.02
N ASP A 70 3.52 10.61 -2.93
CA ASP A 70 4.73 11.42 -2.95
C ASP A 70 5.69 10.95 -1.86
N ALA A 71 6.99 11.13 -2.10
CA ALA A 71 8.06 10.77 -1.21
C ALA A 71 8.86 12.01 -0.84
N ASP A 72 9.01 12.27 0.46
CA ASP A 72 9.91 13.32 0.93
C ASP A 72 11.34 12.76 1.00
N PHE A 73 12.14 13.06 -0.02
CA PHE A 73 13.54 12.64 -0.13
C PHE A 73 14.51 13.47 0.72
N ASP A 74 14.07 14.63 1.22
CA ASP A 74 14.91 15.56 1.97
C ASP A 74 14.82 15.32 3.49
N THR A 75 13.75 14.65 3.95
CA THR A 75 13.56 14.34 5.37
C THR A 75 14.27 13.06 5.78
N ASN A 76 15.36 13.20 6.55
CA ASN A 76 16.00 12.09 7.25
C ASN A 76 15.18 11.69 8.49
N TYR A 77 14.64 10.47 8.53
CA TYR A 77 13.99 9.95 9.72
C TYR A 77 14.99 9.41 10.74
N SER A 78 14.69 9.69 12.01
CA SER A 78 15.52 9.34 13.16
C SER A 78 15.03 8.10 13.93
N VAL A 79 13.87 7.52 13.56
CA VAL A 79 13.28 6.41 14.32
C VAL A 79 12.78 5.31 13.38
N LEU A 80 13.74 4.52 12.91
CA LEU A 80 13.47 3.19 12.35
C LEU A 80 13.41 2.16 13.49
N PRO A 81 12.74 1.01 13.30
CA PRO A 81 12.86 -0.10 14.23
C PRO A 81 14.33 -0.43 14.48
N TYR A 82 14.71 -0.68 15.74
CA TYR A 82 16.11 -0.88 16.13
C TYR A 82 16.83 -2.03 15.40
N TRP A 83 16.08 -2.94 14.78
CA TRP A 83 16.58 -4.09 14.04
C TRP A 83 16.83 -3.78 12.55
N ILE A 84 16.53 -2.57 12.09
CA ILE A 84 16.87 -2.08 10.75
C ILE A 84 18.09 -1.15 10.91
N ASP A 85 19.27 -1.74 10.86
CA ASP A 85 20.57 -1.06 11.01
C ASP A 85 21.42 -1.04 9.73
N ASP A 86 20.96 -1.74 8.68
CA ASP A 86 21.61 -1.75 7.38
C ASP A 86 21.35 -0.43 6.61
N GLU A 87 22.42 0.36 6.42
CA GLU A 87 22.38 1.64 5.72
C GLU A 87 21.82 1.53 4.28
N SER A 88 22.03 0.39 3.61
CA SER A 88 21.47 0.14 2.28
C SER A 88 19.95 -0.01 2.30
N VAL A 89 19.38 -0.43 3.42
CA VAL A 89 17.93 -0.50 3.64
C VAL A 89 17.43 0.87 4.07
N THR A 90 18.05 1.49 5.08
CA THR A 90 17.55 2.75 5.65
C THR A 90 17.55 3.90 4.65
N SER A 91 18.51 3.92 3.72
CA SER A 91 18.60 4.92 2.64
C SER A 91 17.49 4.80 1.57
N ASN A 92 16.68 3.74 1.62
CA ASN A 92 15.54 3.53 0.72
C ASN A 92 14.18 3.70 1.42
N LEU A 93 14.16 4.08 2.71
CA LEU A 93 12.94 4.26 3.49
C LEU A 93 12.56 5.74 3.56
N TYR A 94 11.60 6.12 2.72
CA TYR A 94 11.07 7.47 2.64
C TYR A 94 9.63 7.51 3.15
N PRO A 95 9.20 8.60 3.80
CA PRO A 95 7.81 8.73 4.21
C PRO A 95 6.89 8.72 2.98
N LEU A 96 5.86 7.91 3.09
CA LEU A 96 4.77 7.83 2.14
C LEU A 96 3.81 8.97 2.42
N THR A 97 3.64 9.88 1.46
CA THR A 97 2.57 10.89 1.49
C THR A 97 1.52 10.53 0.44
N VAL A 98 0.24 10.68 0.78
CA VAL A 98 -0.86 10.62 -0.19
C VAL A 98 -1.19 12.05 -0.57
N VAL A 99 -1.19 12.35 -1.87
CA VAL A 99 -1.51 13.68 -2.38
C VAL A 99 -2.96 14.02 -2.06
N GLU A 100 -3.18 15.20 -1.46
CA GLU A 100 -4.44 15.61 -0.82
C GLU A 100 -5.69 15.38 -1.69
N ARG A 101 -5.59 15.65 -3.00
CA ARG A 101 -6.73 15.48 -3.92
C ARG A 101 -7.23 14.04 -4.05
N TYR A 102 -6.41 13.05 -3.68
CA TYR A 102 -6.73 11.61 -3.73
C TYR A 102 -6.97 11.02 -2.34
N ARG A 103 -6.65 11.76 -1.28
CA ARG A 103 -6.63 11.25 0.10
C ARG A 103 -7.96 10.61 0.49
N ARG A 104 -9.05 11.33 0.24
CA ARG A 104 -10.41 10.86 0.55
C ARG A 104 -10.73 9.51 -0.11
N ASP A 105 -10.36 9.34 -1.36
CA ASP A 105 -10.65 8.12 -2.10
C ASP A 105 -9.81 6.96 -1.59
N VAL A 106 -8.51 7.18 -1.36
CA VAL A 106 -7.62 6.15 -0.80
C VAL A 106 -8.10 5.72 0.58
N GLU A 107 -8.43 6.66 1.47
CA GLU A 107 -9.00 6.37 2.79
C GLU A 107 -10.27 5.52 2.67
N ARG A 108 -11.21 5.96 1.82
CA ARG A 108 -12.48 5.27 1.67
C ARG A 108 -12.37 3.89 1.03
N ILE A 109 -11.51 3.73 0.02
CA ILE A 109 -11.25 2.44 -0.61
C ILE A 109 -10.65 1.47 0.40
N LEU A 110 -9.67 1.90 1.19
CA LEU A 110 -9.05 1.05 2.22
C LEU A 110 -10.06 0.63 3.30
N GLU A 111 -10.93 1.54 3.73
CA GLU A 111 -12.04 1.19 4.62
C GLU A 111 -12.95 0.12 4.00
N LEU A 112 -13.36 0.30 2.74
CA LEU A 112 -14.26 -0.63 2.05
C LEU A 112 -13.63 -2.01 1.83
N LEU A 113 -12.35 -2.07 1.47
CA LEU A 113 -11.61 -3.33 1.34
C LEU A 113 -11.46 -4.04 2.69
N LEU A 114 -11.20 -3.28 3.76
CA LEU A 114 -11.13 -3.81 5.12
C LEU A 114 -12.49 -4.29 5.62
N GLU A 115 -13.58 -3.60 5.26
CA GLU A 115 -14.96 -3.99 5.55
C GLU A 115 -15.37 -5.28 4.82
N GLY A 116 -14.95 -5.41 3.56
CA GLY A 116 -15.15 -6.60 2.73
C GLY A 116 -14.24 -7.78 3.11
N SER A 117 -13.20 -7.56 3.92
CA SER A 117 -12.30 -8.60 4.38
C SER A 117 -13.02 -9.60 5.30
N PRO A 118 -13.00 -10.92 5.00
CA PRO A 118 -13.55 -11.94 5.89
C PRO A 118 -12.90 -11.95 7.29
N LYS A 119 -11.64 -11.50 7.36
CA LYS A 119 -10.84 -11.45 8.59
C LYS A 119 -10.73 -10.06 9.21
N ARG A 120 -11.38 -9.04 8.63
CA ARG A 120 -11.15 -7.64 8.98
C ARG A 120 -9.66 -7.31 9.02
N THR A 121 -8.92 -7.86 8.05
CA THR A 121 -7.47 -7.74 7.95
C THR A 121 -7.07 -7.49 6.49
N VAL A 122 -6.25 -6.47 6.28
CA VAL A 122 -5.62 -6.17 4.98
C VAL A 122 -4.15 -5.86 5.17
N TYR A 123 -3.33 -6.15 4.17
CA TYR A 123 -1.94 -5.70 4.12
C TYR A 123 -1.86 -4.55 3.14
N ILE A 124 -1.24 -3.44 3.54
CA ILE A 124 -1.03 -2.26 2.71
C ILE A 124 0.46 -2.12 2.45
N MET A 125 0.84 -2.01 1.19
CA MET A 125 2.23 -1.86 0.79
C MET A 125 2.33 -0.86 -0.36
N SER A 126 3.05 0.24 -0.13
CA SER A 126 3.51 1.10 -1.22
C SER A 126 4.90 0.65 -1.69
N ARG A 127 5.11 0.62 -3.01
CA ARG A 127 6.41 0.30 -3.60
C ARG A 127 6.96 1.50 -4.34
N MET A 128 8.25 1.72 -4.16
CA MET A 128 9.05 2.63 -4.96
C MET A 128 10.23 1.85 -5.54
N GLN A 129 10.50 2.05 -6.83
CA GLN A 129 11.62 1.39 -7.53
C GLN A 129 12.94 1.56 -6.76
N GLY A 130 13.50 0.46 -6.26
CA GLY A 130 14.66 0.45 -5.36
C GLY A 130 15.03 -0.95 -4.89
N TRP A 131 15.78 -1.04 -3.79
CA TRP A 131 16.13 -2.32 -3.16
C TRP A 131 14.93 -2.89 -2.39
N ASP A 132 14.52 -4.11 -2.74
CA ASP A 132 13.44 -4.83 -2.05
C ASP A 132 14.03 -5.54 -0.81
N THR A 133 13.85 -4.94 0.38
CA THR A 133 13.98 -5.65 1.66
C THR A 133 12.61 -5.72 2.29
N GLU A 134 12.11 -6.92 2.56
CA GLU A 134 10.78 -7.09 3.15
C GLU A 134 10.77 -6.62 4.61
N ILE A 135 10.07 -5.52 4.87
CA ILE A 135 9.80 -5.02 6.21
C ILE A 135 8.31 -5.12 6.44
N ILE A 136 7.91 -5.83 7.49
CA ILE A 136 6.52 -6.02 7.88
C ILE A 136 6.27 -5.36 9.24
N VAL A 137 5.25 -4.52 9.32
CA VAL A 137 4.88 -3.78 10.54
C VAL A 137 3.41 -4.01 10.87
N GLY A 138 3.12 -4.41 12.10
CA GLY A 138 1.76 -4.51 12.63
C GLY A 138 1.59 -5.66 13.62
N PRO A 139 0.35 -5.97 14.04
CA PRO A 139 -0.90 -5.37 13.57
C PRO A 139 -1.12 -3.94 14.09
N VAL A 140 -1.74 -3.09 13.28
CA VAL A 140 -2.26 -1.76 13.68
C VAL A 140 -3.68 -1.55 13.15
N SER A 141 -4.48 -0.69 13.78
CA SER A 141 -5.79 -0.30 13.23
C SER A 141 -5.62 0.65 12.05
N LEU A 142 -6.63 0.73 11.18
CA LEU A 142 -6.64 1.66 10.04
C LEU A 142 -6.56 3.10 10.52
N LYS A 143 -7.28 3.43 11.61
CA LYS A 143 -7.16 4.74 12.26
C LYS A 143 -5.71 5.04 12.67
N ARG A 144 -5.03 4.07 13.30
CA ARG A 144 -3.65 4.26 13.76
C ARG A 144 -2.68 4.38 12.58
N PHE A 145 -2.93 3.66 11.49
CA PHE A 145 -2.16 3.80 10.26
C PHE A 145 -2.22 5.24 9.73
N TRP A 146 -3.41 5.85 9.66
CA TRP A 146 -3.55 7.24 9.23
C TRP A 146 -2.92 8.25 10.20
N GLU A 147 -3.05 8.05 11.50
CA GLU A 147 -2.34 8.88 12.49
C GLU A 147 -0.81 8.81 12.32
N LEU A 148 -0.27 7.65 11.96
CA LEU A 148 1.16 7.47 11.68
C LEU A 148 1.52 8.09 10.33
N HIS A 149 0.67 7.95 9.32
CA HIS A 149 0.84 8.56 8.00
C HIS A 149 0.92 10.08 8.11
N ASP A 150 -0.01 10.72 8.81
CA ASP A 150 -0.03 12.16 9.07
C ASP A 150 1.20 12.64 9.86
N ALA A 151 1.79 11.77 10.68
CA ALA A 151 3.03 12.03 11.39
C ALA A 151 4.30 11.73 10.56
N GLY A 152 4.15 11.35 9.29
CA GLY A 152 5.23 10.97 8.38
C GLY A 152 5.93 9.65 8.75
N LYS A 153 5.25 8.74 9.46
CA LYS A 153 5.82 7.48 9.97
C LYS A 153 5.42 6.24 9.17
N VAL A 154 4.56 6.41 8.17
CA VAL A 154 4.29 5.39 7.17
C VAL A 154 5.30 5.58 6.05
N LEU A 155 6.01 4.52 5.68
CA LEU A 155 7.17 4.57 4.79
C LEU A 155 6.88 3.78 3.51
N PHE A 156 7.49 4.17 2.40
CA PHE A 156 7.59 3.34 1.21
C PHE A 156 8.38 2.07 1.49
N ASN A 157 8.10 1.03 0.70
CA ASN A 157 8.76 -0.28 0.78
C ASN A 157 8.62 -0.93 2.17
N VAL A 158 7.47 -0.72 2.81
CA VAL A 158 7.08 -1.38 4.06
C VAL A 158 5.66 -1.92 3.89
N CYS A 159 5.45 -3.18 4.30
CA CYS A 159 4.14 -3.80 4.36
C CYS A 159 3.52 -3.57 5.75
N TYR A 160 2.37 -2.91 5.79
CA TYR A 160 1.62 -2.65 7.01
C TYR A 160 0.45 -3.63 7.14
N LEU A 161 0.46 -4.43 8.21
CA LEU A 161 -0.65 -5.30 8.61
C LEU A 161 -1.71 -4.47 9.33
N ILE A 162 -2.84 -4.24 8.65
CA ILE A 162 -4.00 -3.52 9.19
C ILE A 162 -5.06 -4.51 9.66
N LYS A 163 -5.54 -4.35 10.89
CA LYS A 163 -6.55 -5.23 11.49
C LYS A 163 -7.52 -4.48 12.40
N GLU A 164 -8.80 -4.83 12.32
CA GLU A 164 -9.89 -4.36 13.19
C GLU A 164 -10.58 -5.51 13.93
#